data_AF-X0UNL7-F1
#
_entry.id   AF-X0UNL7-F1
#
_cell.length_a   1.000
_cell.length_b   1.000
_cell.length_c   1.000
_cell.angle_alpha   90.00
_cell.angle_beta   90.00
_cell.angle_gamma   90.00
#
_symmetry.space_group_name_H-M   'P 1'
#
loop_
_entity.id
_entity.type
_entity.pdbx_description
1 polymer ?
#
loop_
_entity_poly.entity_id
_entity_poly.type
_entity_poly.pdbx_seq_one_letter_code
_entity_poly.pdbx_strand_id
1 'polypeptide(L)'
;SVNSPQVIQELAQRMLQRGILPELEVFDLGMVNYANYLLRKQIIPSPSYLNIILGNIAGAQCSLGHMAAMLQDIPANTLWSFGGIGAAQLSSVAVAIAMGGGVRIGLEDNLHLHGRLTTNRELLATVRALAEIHGREIMSPAVAREKLGLGKHGRHPIPDNGRRQRTTLGTIPGGAQASSSDQRRAVA
;
A
#
# COMPACT_ATOMS: atom_id res chain seq x y z
N SER A 1 -19.94 4.99 -5.61
CA SER A 1 -19.77 3.60 -6.10
C SER A 1 -20.16 2.64 -4.99
N VAL A 2 -20.58 1.42 -5.33
CA VAL A 2 -20.79 0.34 -4.35
C VAL A 2 -19.89 -0.83 -4.76
N ASN A 3 -18.89 -1.15 -3.94
CA ASN A 3 -17.98 -2.26 -4.18
C ASN A 3 -18.36 -3.41 -3.26
N SER A 4 -18.83 -4.54 -3.82
CA SER A 4 -19.15 -5.72 -3.00
C SER A 4 -17.87 -6.41 -2.52
N PRO A 5 -17.92 -7.15 -1.39
CA PRO A 5 -16.81 -7.98 -0.91
C PRO A 5 -16.21 -8.90 -2.00
N GLN A 6 -17.04 -9.43 -2.90
CA GLN A 6 -16.63 -10.29 -4.00
C GLN A 6 -15.81 -9.50 -5.04
N VAL A 7 -16.31 -8.33 -5.46
CA VAL A 7 -15.61 -7.45 -6.41
C VAL A 7 -14.25 -7.01 -5.86
N ILE A 8 -14.17 -6.66 -4.57
CA ILE A 8 -12.91 -6.25 -3.93
C ILE A 8 -11.88 -7.40 -3.99
N GLN A 9 -12.29 -8.63 -3.66
CA GLN A 9 -11.40 -9.81 -3.68
C GLN A 9 -10.96 -10.17 -5.11
N GLU A 10 -11.88 -10.12 -6.08
CA GLU A 10 -11.54 -10.35 -7.50
C GLU A 10 -10.55 -9.32 -8.04
N LEU A 11 -10.76 -8.04 -7.74
CA LEU A 11 -9.85 -6.97 -8.17
C LEU A 11 -8.47 -7.14 -7.55
N ALA A 12 -8.39 -7.39 -6.23
CA ALA A 12 -7.14 -7.66 -5.53
C ALA A 12 -6.37 -8.83 -6.17
N GLN A 13 -7.02 -9.97 -6.41
CA GLN A 13 -6.41 -11.12 -7.08
C GLN A 13 -5.92 -10.78 -8.50
N ARG A 14 -6.74 -10.07 -9.30
CA ARG A 14 -6.38 -9.65 -10.67
C ARG A 14 -5.20 -8.66 -10.69
N MET A 15 -5.06 -7.81 -9.67
CA MET A 15 -3.92 -6.90 -9.50
C MET A 15 -2.64 -7.68 -9.17
N LEU A 16 -2.70 -8.57 -8.17
CA LEU A 16 -1.55 -9.38 -7.74
C LEU A 16 -1.02 -10.29 -8.87
N GLN A 17 -1.92 -10.92 -9.64
CA GLN A 17 -1.58 -11.69 -10.86
C GLN A 17 -0.82 -10.88 -11.92
N ARG A 18 -0.94 -9.55 -11.91
CA ARG A 18 -0.26 -8.62 -12.84
C ARG A 18 1.00 -7.99 -12.23
N GLY A 19 1.34 -8.33 -10.99
CA GLY A 19 2.44 -7.72 -10.24
C GLY A 19 2.11 -6.30 -9.76
N ILE A 20 0.86 -6.06 -9.38
CA ILE A 20 0.37 -4.79 -8.82
C ILE A 20 -0.04 -5.06 -7.36
N LEU A 21 0.55 -4.33 -6.42
CA LEU A 21 0.12 -4.32 -5.02
C LEU A 21 -1.15 -3.47 -4.90
N PRO A 22 -2.24 -3.97 -4.30
CA PRO A 22 -3.41 -3.15 -4.02
C PRO A 22 -3.15 -2.06 -2.98
N GLU A 23 -3.45 -0.81 -3.35
CA GLU A 23 -3.70 0.29 -2.42
C GLU A 23 -5.15 0.17 -1.94
N LEU A 24 -5.37 0.11 -0.63
CA LEU A 24 -6.70 0.01 -0.05
C LEU A 24 -7.24 1.40 0.29
N GLU A 25 -8.11 1.91 -0.57
CA GLU A 25 -8.87 3.13 -0.33
C GLU A 25 -9.93 2.90 0.76
N VAL A 26 -9.77 3.59 1.89
CA VAL A 26 -10.57 3.43 3.11
C VAL A 26 -11.33 4.72 3.40
N PHE A 27 -12.66 4.64 3.40
CA PHE A 27 -13.53 5.77 3.70
C PHE A 27 -14.24 5.66 5.05
N ASP A 28 -14.22 4.49 5.71
CA ASP A 28 -14.90 4.27 7.00
C ASP A 28 -14.24 3.15 7.82
N LEU A 29 -14.50 3.10 9.13
CA LEU A 29 -13.96 2.11 10.06
C LEU A 29 -14.36 0.67 9.69
N GLY A 30 -15.54 0.49 9.10
CA GLY A 30 -15.95 -0.79 8.51
C GLY A 30 -15.01 -1.29 7.41
N MET A 31 -14.36 -0.38 6.67
CA MET A 31 -13.39 -0.74 5.63
C MET A 31 -12.01 -1.10 6.23
N VAL A 32 -11.60 -0.48 7.35
CA VAL A 32 -10.42 -0.91 8.12
C VAL A 32 -10.61 -2.34 8.66
N ASN A 33 -11.81 -2.62 9.19
CA ASN A 33 -12.20 -3.96 9.63
C ASN A 33 -12.18 -4.99 8.48
N TYR A 34 -12.58 -4.58 7.27
CA TYR A 34 -12.53 -5.44 6.09
C TYR A 34 -11.10 -5.64 5.56
N ALA A 35 -10.23 -4.61 5.60
CA ALA A 35 -8.80 -4.74 5.30
C ALA A 35 -8.12 -5.78 6.21
N ASN A 36 -8.41 -5.73 7.51
CA ASN A 36 -7.99 -6.75 8.48
C ASN A 36 -8.49 -8.16 8.12
N TYR A 37 -9.73 -8.31 7.65
CA TYR A 37 -10.23 -9.59 7.15
C TYR A 37 -9.43 -10.09 5.94
N LEU A 38 -9.18 -9.24 4.94
CA LEU A 38 -8.46 -9.59 3.71
C LEU A 38 -7.02 -10.06 4.00
N LEU A 39 -6.31 -9.37 4.91
CA LEU A 39 -4.96 -9.75 5.36
C LEU A 39 -4.95 -11.06 6.15
N ARG A 40 -5.86 -11.23 7.13
CA ARG A 40 -5.98 -12.50 7.89
C ARG A 40 -6.32 -13.69 7.00
N LYS A 41 -7.01 -13.47 5.89
CA LYS A 41 -7.34 -14.49 4.87
C LYS A 41 -6.27 -14.64 3.78
N GLN A 42 -5.17 -13.87 3.84
CA GLN A 42 -4.09 -13.86 2.86
C GLN A 42 -4.57 -13.58 1.42
N ILE A 43 -5.69 -12.86 1.28
CA ILE A 43 -6.25 -12.44 -0.02
C ILE A 43 -5.45 -11.27 -0.59
N ILE A 44 -4.90 -10.45 0.29
CA ILE A 44 -3.87 -9.44 -0.01
C ILE A 44 -2.61 -9.76 0.79
N PRO A 45 -1.42 -9.46 0.24
CA PRO A 45 -0.14 -9.70 0.90
C PRO A 45 0.11 -8.67 2.01
N SER A 46 1.10 -8.98 2.84
CA SER A 46 1.76 -8.03 3.73
C SER A 46 3.25 -7.92 3.30
N PRO A 47 3.86 -6.72 3.28
CA PRO A 47 3.30 -5.42 3.66
C PRO A 47 2.21 -4.93 2.71
N SER A 48 1.29 -4.13 3.26
CA SER A 48 0.15 -3.54 2.55
C SER A 48 0.11 -2.01 2.70
N TYR A 49 -0.74 -1.34 1.92
CA TYR A 49 -0.94 0.11 1.99
C TYR A 49 -2.42 0.47 2.16
N LEU A 50 -2.72 1.28 3.18
CA LEU A 50 -4.05 1.82 3.48
C LEU A 50 -4.07 3.33 3.25
N ASN A 51 -4.91 3.80 2.34
CA ASN A 51 -5.09 5.22 2.06
C ASN A 51 -6.45 5.66 2.63
N ILE A 52 -6.41 6.37 3.75
CA ILE A 52 -7.62 6.68 4.53
C ILE A 52 -8.09 8.10 4.18
N ILE A 53 -9.27 8.21 3.56
CA ILE A 53 -9.80 9.47 3.00
C ILE A 53 -10.94 9.99 3.87
N LEU A 54 -10.75 11.17 4.45
CA LEU A 54 -11.65 11.77 5.44
C LEU A 54 -12.50 12.92 4.87
N GLY A 55 -13.68 13.15 5.47
CA GLY A 55 -14.56 14.27 5.13
C GLY A 55 -15.53 13.99 3.97
N ASN A 56 -15.69 12.73 3.55
CA ASN A 56 -16.79 12.35 2.68
C ASN A 56 -18.11 12.36 3.48
N ILE A 57 -19.19 12.91 2.93
CA ILE A 57 -20.51 12.99 3.59
C ILE A 57 -21.06 11.62 4.03
N ALA A 58 -20.66 10.54 3.33
CA ALA A 58 -21.10 9.17 3.60
C ALA A 58 -19.99 8.27 4.19
N GLY A 59 -19.00 8.85 4.86
CA GLY A 59 -17.91 8.12 5.50
C GLY A 59 -17.37 8.80 6.75
N ALA A 60 -16.14 8.47 7.11
CA ALA A 60 -15.46 9.02 8.27
C ALA A 60 -15.14 10.51 8.08
N GLN A 61 -15.40 11.28 9.15
CA GLN A 61 -15.15 12.71 9.18
C GLN A 61 -13.72 13.00 9.63
N CYS A 62 -13.20 14.17 9.27
CA CYS A 62 -11.91 14.67 9.76
C CYS A 62 -12.00 15.14 11.23
N SER A 63 -12.43 14.26 12.13
CA SER A 63 -12.51 14.46 13.57
C SER A 63 -11.53 13.54 14.29
N LEU A 64 -11.01 13.98 15.43
CA LEU A 64 -10.04 13.20 16.21
C LEU A 64 -10.59 11.83 16.64
N GLY A 65 -11.89 11.74 16.96
CA GLY A 65 -12.51 10.47 17.34
C GLY A 65 -12.53 9.44 16.21
N HIS A 66 -12.88 9.84 14.98
CA HIS A 66 -12.86 8.94 13.83
C HIS A 66 -11.44 8.54 13.46
N MET A 67 -10.51 9.51 13.43
CA MET A 67 -9.08 9.25 13.15
C MET A 67 -8.46 8.31 14.19
N ALA A 68 -8.72 8.52 15.48
CA ALA A 68 -8.17 7.67 16.55
C ALA A 68 -8.67 6.22 16.45
N ALA A 69 -9.97 6.01 16.24
CA ALA A 69 -10.55 4.67 16.06
C ALA A 69 -9.95 3.97 14.83
N MET A 70 -9.83 4.68 13.71
CA MET A 70 -9.21 4.13 12.50
C MET A 70 -7.74 3.76 12.70
N LEU A 71 -6.94 4.62 13.36
CA LEU A 71 -5.52 4.38 13.63
C LEU A 71 -5.29 3.17 14.54
N GLN A 72 -6.15 2.98 15.55
CA GLN A 72 -6.08 1.86 16.47
C GLN A 72 -6.29 0.51 15.78
N ASP A 73 -7.15 0.47 14.76
CA ASP A 73 -7.51 -0.75 14.03
C ASP A 73 -6.64 -1.01 12.78
N ILE A 74 -5.62 -0.21 12.49
CA ILE A 74 -4.75 -0.43 11.32
C ILE A 74 -4.03 -1.79 11.44
N PRO A 75 -4.09 -2.67 10.42
CA PRO A 75 -3.43 -3.97 10.47
C PRO A 75 -1.91 -3.85 10.65
N ALA A 76 -1.31 -4.75 11.43
CA ALA A 76 0.14 -4.81 11.58
C ALA A 76 0.88 -4.96 10.23
N ASN A 77 2.09 -4.37 10.14
CA ASN A 77 2.90 -4.32 8.91
C ASN A 77 2.17 -3.68 7.70
N THR A 78 1.43 -2.61 7.96
CA THR A 78 0.74 -1.79 6.96
C THR A 78 1.31 -0.38 6.97
N LEU A 79 1.71 0.14 5.80
CA LEU A 79 1.89 1.58 5.63
C LEU A 79 0.52 2.24 5.49
N TRP A 80 0.38 3.45 6.01
CA TRP A 80 -0.89 4.17 5.93
C TRP A 80 -0.71 5.66 5.66
N SER A 81 -1.74 6.28 5.08
CA SER A 81 -1.84 7.72 4.88
C SER A 81 -3.20 8.25 5.32
N PHE A 82 -3.24 9.54 5.71
CA PHE A 82 -4.49 10.31 5.63
C PHE A 82 -4.51 11.21 4.40
N GLY A 83 -5.65 11.20 3.71
CA GLY A 83 -6.11 12.24 2.80
C GLY A 83 -7.39 12.87 3.33
N GLY A 84 -7.80 14.01 2.76
CA GLY A 84 -9.02 14.68 3.15
C GLY A 84 -9.65 15.42 1.98
N ILE A 85 -10.98 15.40 1.90
CA ILE A 85 -11.74 16.02 0.82
C ILE A 85 -11.94 17.51 1.12
N GLY A 86 -11.56 18.37 0.16
CA GLY A 86 -11.68 19.82 0.25
C GLY A 86 -11.01 20.39 1.51
N ALA A 87 -11.79 21.11 2.32
CA ALA A 87 -11.32 21.74 3.55
C ALA A 87 -10.77 20.74 4.60
N ALA A 88 -11.11 19.45 4.51
CA ALA A 88 -10.57 18.43 5.41
C ALA A 88 -9.07 18.13 5.15
N GLN A 89 -8.56 18.39 3.94
CA GLN A 89 -7.23 17.95 3.51
C GLN A 89 -6.10 18.44 4.43
N LEU A 90 -6.06 19.72 4.76
CA LEU A 90 -4.95 20.29 5.55
C LEU A 90 -4.92 19.72 6.97
N SER A 91 -6.09 19.56 7.59
CA SER A 91 -6.23 19.01 8.94
C SER A 91 -5.87 17.52 9.01
N SER A 92 -6.33 16.72 8.04
CA SER A 92 -6.02 15.27 7.99
C SER A 92 -4.52 15.03 7.75
N VAL A 93 -3.92 15.81 6.84
CA VAL A 93 -2.47 15.82 6.56
C VAL A 93 -1.66 16.18 7.80
N ALA A 94 -2.05 17.24 8.52
CA ALA A 94 -1.35 17.66 9.74
C ALA A 94 -1.38 16.56 10.82
N VAL A 95 -2.53 15.92 11.04
CA VAL A 95 -2.64 14.80 11.99
C VAL A 95 -1.80 13.60 11.56
N ALA A 96 -1.81 13.22 10.28
CA ALA A 96 -0.95 12.14 9.80
C ALA A 96 0.55 12.42 9.98
N ILE A 97 1.00 13.66 9.72
CA ILE A 97 2.39 14.08 9.94
C ILE A 97 2.75 13.94 11.42
N ALA A 98 1.91 14.43 12.33
CA ALA A 98 2.12 14.32 13.78
C ALA A 98 2.11 12.86 14.29
N MET A 99 1.24 12.01 13.73
CA MET A 99 1.03 10.61 14.15
C MET A 99 1.96 9.59 13.46
N GLY A 100 3.00 10.03 12.75
CA GLY A 100 3.97 9.14 12.10
C GLY A 100 3.54 8.55 10.74
N GLY A 101 2.32 8.83 10.26
CA GLY A 101 1.79 8.35 8.99
C GLY A 101 2.34 9.04 7.75
N GLY A 102 1.90 8.55 6.59
CA GLY A 102 2.03 9.21 5.28
C GLY A 102 0.87 10.16 4.99
N VAL A 103 0.92 10.86 3.86
CA VAL A 103 -0.07 11.88 3.50
C VAL A 103 -0.50 11.76 2.04
N ARG A 104 -1.80 11.95 1.79
CA ARG A 104 -2.36 12.09 0.44
C ARG A 104 -2.79 13.55 0.24
N ILE A 105 -2.32 14.13 -0.86
CA ILE A 105 -2.71 15.46 -1.34
C ILE A 105 -2.87 15.46 -2.86
N GLY A 106 -3.70 16.36 -3.35
CA GLY A 106 -3.79 16.69 -4.76
C GLY A 106 -5.01 17.50 -5.09
N LEU A 107 -5.04 18.01 -6.32
CA LEU A 107 -6.21 18.68 -6.91
C LEU A 107 -7.41 17.72 -7.14
N GLU A 108 -7.17 16.40 -7.10
CA GLU A 108 -8.23 15.39 -7.07
C GLU A 108 -9.09 15.53 -5.80
N ASP A 109 -8.44 15.69 -4.64
CA ASP A 109 -9.12 15.75 -3.35
C ASP A 109 -9.50 17.19 -2.95
N ASN A 110 -8.72 18.19 -3.38
CA ASN A 110 -8.90 19.58 -2.96
C ASN A 110 -8.44 20.62 -4.00
N LEU A 111 -9.38 21.42 -4.50
CA LEU A 111 -9.14 22.49 -5.47
C LEU A 111 -8.70 23.83 -4.85
N HIS A 112 -8.79 23.99 -3.51
CA HIS A 112 -8.60 25.29 -2.85
C HIS A 112 -7.61 25.22 -1.67
N LEU A 113 -6.73 26.22 -1.57
CA LEU A 113 -5.85 26.43 -0.42
C LEU A 113 -6.01 27.87 0.06
N HIS A 114 -6.24 28.06 1.35
CA HIS A 114 -6.50 29.38 1.97
C HIS A 114 -7.60 30.20 1.26
N GLY A 115 -8.69 29.54 0.85
CA GLY A 115 -9.85 30.19 0.23
C GLY A 115 -9.71 30.57 -1.25
N ARG A 116 -8.57 30.27 -1.89
CA ARG A 116 -8.35 30.49 -3.34
C ARG A 116 -8.01 29.19 -4.06
N LEU A 117 -8.13 29.18 -5.39
CA LEU A 117 -7.63 28.09 -6.21
C LEU A 117 -6.12 27.85 -5.97
N THR A 118 -5.72 26.59 -6.05
CA THR A 118 -4.36 26.12 -5.75
C THR A 118 -3.82 25.21 -6.85
N THR A 119 -2.55 24.84 -6.73
CA THR A 119 -1.87 23.87 -7.58
C THR A 119 -1.32 22.70 -6.76
N ASN A 120 -1.08 21.54 -7.40
CA ASN A 120 -0.37 20.42 -6.75
C ASN A 120 1.00 20.83 -6.17
N ARG A 121 1.67 21.82 -6.78
CA ARG A 121 2.96 22.35 -6.29
C ARG A 121 2.81 23.10 -4.97
N GLU A 122 1.75 23.91 -4.83
CA GLU A 122 1.47 24.64 -3.59
C GLU A 122 1.04 23.70 -2.46
N LEU A 123 0.17 22.72 -2.75
CA LEU A 123 -0.20 21.68 -1.78
C LEU A 123 1.04 20.91 -1.29
N LEU A 124 1.94 20.53 -2.20
CA LEU A 124 3.20 19.85 -1.86
C LEU A 124 4.15 20.73 -1.04
N ALA A 125 4.22 22.03 -1.34
CA ALA A 125 5.02 22.98 -0.56
C ALA A 125 4.48 23.11 0.87
N THR A 126 3.15 23.17 1.05
CA THR A 126 2.50 23.17 2.37
C THR A 126 2.80 21.90 3.15
N VAL A 127 2.68 20.72 2.53
CA VAL A 127 3.05 19.43 3.14
C VAL A 127 4.50 19.41 3.57
N ARG A 128 5.42 19.87 2.70
CA ARG A 128 6.86 19.87 3.00
C ARG A 128 7.18 20.76 4.20
N ALA A 129 6.60 21.96 4.28
CA ALA A 129 6.79 22.87 5.41
C ALA A 129 6.26 22.26 6.72
N LEU A 130 5.10 21.60 6.70
CA LEU A 130 4.56 20.90 7.86
C LEU A 130 5.45 19.73 8.32
N ALA A 131 5.99 18.95 7.37
CA ALA A 131 6.90 17.85 7.68
C ALA A 131 8.22 18.35 8.29
N GLU A 132 8.79 19.43 7.74
CA GLU A 132 10.00 20.08 8.24
C GLU A 132 9.83 20.61 9.68
N ILE A 133 8.69 21.25 9.99
CA ILE A 133 8.35 21.71 11.35
C ILE A 133 8.29 20.54 12.35
N HIS A 134 7.86 19.35 11.91
CA HIS A 134 7.81 18.14 12.74
C HIS A 134 9.12 17.34 12.73
N GLY A 135 10.20 17.85 12.11
CA GLY A 135 11.48 17.14 11.99
C GLY A 135 11.40 15.86 11.16
N ARG A 136 10.44 15.76 10.23
CA ARG A 136 10.19 14.56 9.41
C ARG A 136 10.72 14.72 7.99
N GLU A 137 11.58 13.80 7.57
CA GLU A 137 12.03 13.70 6.18
C GLU A 137 10.96 13.09 5.27
N ILE A 138 10.89 13.58 4.02
CA ILE A 138 10.00 13.02 3.00
C ILE A 138 10.61 11.73 2.45
N MET A 139 9.86 10.63 2.57
CA MET A 139 10.28 9.31 2.11
C MET A 139 10.53 9.30 0.60
N SER A 140 11.70 8.82 0.17
CA SER A 140 12.01 8.70 -1.25
C SER A 140 11.21 7.57 -1.91
N PRO A 141 10.91 7.64 -3.23
CA PRO A 141 10.24 6.55 -3.94
C PRO A 141 11.02 5.22 -3.95
N ALA A 142 12.32 5.20 -3.61
CA ALA A 142 13.08 3.97 -3.44
C ALA A 142 12.72 3.29 -2.11
N VAL A 143 12.79 4.03 -1.01
CA VAL A 143 12.45 3.55 0.34
C VAL A 143 10.96 3.15 0.43
N ALA A 144 10.07 3.88 -0.23
CA ALA A 144 8.66 3.53 -0.30
C ALA A 144 8.42 2.17 -0.98
N ARG A 145 9.14 1.88 -2.09
CA ARG A 145 9.06 0.57 -2.77
C ARG A 145 9.60 -0.55 -1.89
N GLU A 146 10.75 -0.33 -1.25
CA GLU A 146 11.35 -1.30 -0.32
C GLU A 146 10.39 -1.66 0.82
N LYS A 147 9.83 -0.66 1.52
CA LYS A 147 8.86 -0.87 2.61
C LYS A 147 7.55 -1.53 2.18
N LEU A 148 7.18 -1.44 0.89
CA LEU A 148 6.02 -2.10 0.30
C LEU A 148 6.36 -3.43 -0.40
N GLY A 149 7.60 -3.93 -0.29
CA GLY A 149 8.02 -5.18 -0.95
C GLY A 149 7.99 -5.12 -2.48
N LEU A 150 7.99 -3.92 -3.07
CA LEU A 150 7.93 -3.71 -4.51
C LEU A 150 9.31 -3.83 -5.15
N GLY A 151 9.42 -4.72 -6.13
CA GLY A 151 10.65 -4.96 -6.88
C GLY A 151 10.99 -3.87 -7.90
N LYS A 152 11.94 -4.20 -8.78
CA LYS A 152 12.43 -3.29 -9.84
C LYS A 152 11.25 -2.72 -10.66
N HIS A 153 11.26 -1.41 -10.88
CA HIS A 153 10.18 -0.65 -11.52
C HIS A 153 8.85 -0.59 -10.74
N GLY A 154 8.82 -0.95 -9.45
CA GLY A 154 7.64 -0.81 -8.59
C GLY A 154 6.60 -1.94 -8.75
N ARG A 155 6.97 -3.08 -9.32
CA ARG A 155 6.08 -4.25 -9.43
C ARG A 155 6.10 -5.07 -8.15
N HIS A 156 4.92 -5.48 -7.69
CA HIS A 156 4.81 -6.53 -6.69
C HIS A 156 5.34 -7.86 -7.26
N PRO A 157 6.07 -8.68 -6.49
CA PRO A 157 6.48 -10.02 -6.91
C PRO A 157 5.27 -10.86 -7.36
N ILE A 158 5.37 -11.46 -8.54
CA ILE A 158 4.39 -12.44 -9.01
C ILE A 158 4.92 -13.81 -8.58
N PRO A 159 4.13 -14.64 -7.88
CA PRO A 159 4.53 -16.02 -7.58
C PRO A 159 4.89 -16.76 -8.87
N ASP A 160 6.08 -17.37 -8.92
CA ASP A 160 6.45 -18.25 -10.04
C ASP A 160 5.67 -19.56 -9.88
N ASN A 161 4.45 -19.58 -10.42
CA ASN A 161 3.54 -20.74 -10.43
C ASN A 161 4.02 -21.84 -11.39
N GLY A 162 5.33 -22.13 -11.36
CA GLY A 162 6.02 -23.03 -12.26
C GLY A 162 5.83 -22.62 -13.71
N ARG A 163 6.69 -21.75 -14.24
CA ARG A 163 6.96 -21.75 -15.69
C ARG A 163 7.10 -23.20 -16.15
N ARG A 164 6.10 -23.72 -16.88
CA ARG A 164 6.19 -25.03 -17.53
C ARG A 164 7.54 -25.05 -18.25
N GLN A 165 8.43 -25.95 -17.83
CA GLN A 165 9.68 -26.15 -18.55
C GLN A 165 9.31 -26.35 -20.01
N ARG A 166 9.82 -25.50 -20.90
CA ARG A 166 9.75 -25.78 -22.33
C ARG A 166 10.54 -27.07 -22.50
N THR A 167 9.84 -28.19 -22.62
CA THR A 167 10.41 -29.48 -22.94
C THR A 167 11.07 -29.36 -24.31
N THR A 168 12.36 -29.05 -24.32
CA THR A 168 13.23 -29.23 -25.47
C THR A 168 13.16 -30.71 -25.83
N LEU A 169 12.57 -31.04 -26.98
CA LEU A 169 12.48 -32.42 -27.42
C LEU A 169 13.87 -33.01 -27.57
N GLY A 170 14.06 -34.19 -26.96
CA GLY A 170 14.83 -35.29 -27.52
C GLY A 170 16.34 -35.08 -27.70
N THR A 171 17.10 -35.56 -26.72
CA THR A 171 18.22 -36.48 -27.01
C THR A 171 18.42 -37.40 -25.81
N ILE A 172 18.37 -38.72 -26.05
CA ILE A 172 18.63 -39.79 -25.06
C ILE A 172 19.90 -40.56 -25.51
N PRO A 173 20.54 -41.40 -24.69
CA PRO A 173 21.58 -40.96 -23.75
C PRO A 173 22.97 -41.57 -24.07
N GLY A 174 24.04 -40.84 -23.74
CA GLY A 174 25.39 -41.41 -23.59
C GLY A 174 25.65 -41.74 -22.11
N GLY A 175 25.89 -43.02 -21.79
CA GLY A 175 26.04 -43.47 -20.39
C GLY A 175 27.47 -43.40 -19.86
N ALA A 176 27.60 -43.28 -18.53
CA ALA A 176 28.78 -43.67 -17.75
C ALA A 176 28.35 -43.96 -16.29
N GLN A 177 29.09 -44.83 -15.60
CA GLN A 177 28.73 -45.39 -14.29
C GLN A 177 29.20 -44.54 -13.09
N ALA A 178 28.64 -44.89 -11.93
CA ALA A 178 28.78 -44.27 -10.62
C ALA A 178 30.21 -44.11 -10.04
N SER A 179 30.34 -43.19 -9.09
CA SER A 179 31.06 -43.42 -7.83
C SER A 179 30.47 -42.52 -6.71
N SER A 180 30.77 -42.87 -5.45
CA SER A 180 30.08 -42.36 -4.25
C SER A 180 30.97 -41.56 -3.30
N SER A 181 30.53 -40.35 -2.91
CA SER A 181 30.82 -39.56 -1.68
C SER A 181 30.50 -38.08 -2.02
N ASP A 182 29.91 -37.24 -1.18
CA ASP A 182 30.34 -36.91 0.18
C ASP A 182 29.21 -36.24 1.03
N GLN A 183 29.54 -35.77 2.23
CA GLN A 183 28.62 -35.41 3.31
C GLN A 183 28.37 -33.90 3.51
N ARG A 184 27.12 -33.57 3.93
CA ARG A 184 26.71 -32.65 5.02
C ARG A 184 27.13 -31.15 5.04
N ARG A 185 26.18 -30.33 5.56
CA ARG A 185 26.27 -28.91 6.04
C ARG A 185 26.37 -27.83 4.93
N ALA A 186 25.91 -26.58 5.12
CA ALA A 186 25.23 -25.88 6.23
C ALA A 186 24.01 -25.09 5.68
N VAL A 187 23.07 -24.48 6.41
CA VAL A 187 22.90 -24.07 7.83
C VAL A 187 23.64 -22.78 8.27
N ALA A 188 23.10 -21.63 7.85
CA ALA A 188 23.07 -20.35 8.60
C ALA A 188 21.93 -19.47 8.03
#